data_AF-A0A1W9X483-F1
#
_entry.id   AF-A0A1W9X483-F1
#
_cell.length_a   1.000
_cell.length_b   1.000
_cell.length_c   1.000
_cell.angle_alpha   90.00
_cell.angle_beta   90.00
_cell.angle_gamma   90.00
#
_symmetry.space_group_name_H-M   'P 1'
#
loop_
_entity.id
_entity.type
_entity.pdbx_description
1 polymer ?
#
loop_
_entity_poly.entity_id
_entity_poly.type
_entity_poly.pdbx_seq_one_letter_code
_entity_poly.pdbx_strand_id
1 'polypeptide(L)'
;MLSLTINQPHLAVIKGEGGEIERNPDMECLVQSVHNGELSNETWPPLFKKRHVKEEVLEPQGLLTVFCFEIEDEFAEAAVVGTAAIALKLMGKAVSIDEAQEMARQMWENRLS
;
A
#
# COMPACT_ATOMS: atom_id res chain seq x y z
N MET A 1 -9.70 4.26 17.16
CA MET A 1 -9.74 5.72 17.42
C MET A 1 -8.77 6.08 18.56
N LEU A 2 -7.48 5.75 18.39
CA LEU A 2 -6.38 6.04 19.35
C LEU A 2 -5.50 7.23 18.88
N SER A 3 -5.56 7.56 17.58
CA SER A 3 -4.76 8.58 16.92
C SER A 3 -5.09 10.01 17.36
N LEU A 4 -6.37 10.27 17.68
CA LEU A 4 -6.83 11.56 18.18
C LEU A 4 -6.23 11.91 19.55
N THR A 5 -5.86 10.91 20.34
CA THR A 5 -5.33 11.09 21.70
C THR A 5 -3.87 11.51 21.72
N ILE A 6 -3.11 11.19 20.66
CA ILE A 6 -1.67 11.49 20.55
C ILE A 6 -1.33 12.67 19.64
N ASN A 7 -2.36 13.42 19.21
CA ASN A 7 -2.24 14.63 18.38
C ASN A 7 -1.35 14.45 17.13
N GLN A 8 -1.40 13.27 16.50
CA GLN A 8 -0.68 13.01 15.25
C GLN A 8 -1.46 13.65 14.09
N PRO A 9 -0.90 14.66 13.40
CA PRO A 9 -1.64 15.41 12.38
C PRO A 9 -1.85 14.60 11.09
N HIS A 10 -1.03 13.57 10.87
CA HIS A 10 -1.11 12.67 9.73
C HIS A 10 -0.94 11.21 10.19
N LEU A 11 -1.92 10.37 9.88
CA LEU A 11 -1.87 8.93 10.14
C LEU A 11 -2.75 8.21 9.14
N ALA A 12 -2.32 7.07 8.62
CA ALA A 12 -3.20 6.10 7.98
C ALA A 12 -3.14 4.78 8.77
N VAL A 13 -4.31 4.19 9.00
CA VAL A 13 -4.48 2.88 9.62
C VAL A 13 -5.10 1.96 8.59
N ILE A 14 -4.40 0.86 8.32
CA ILE A 14 -4.85 -0.21 7.45
C ILE A 14 -4.69 -1.54 8.18
N LYS A 15 -5.53 -2.51 7.81
CA LYS A 15 -5.33 -3.90 8.22
C LYS A 15 -4.55 -4.58 7.10
N GLY A 16 -3.26 -4.82 7.33
CA GLY A 16 -2.47 -5.54 6.36
C GLY A 16 -2.60 -7.06 6.46
N GLU A 17 -1.79 -7.72 5.67
CA GLU A 17 -1.77 -9.17 5.53
C GLU A 17 -0.80 -9.82 6.51
N GLY A 18 -1.18 -10.95 7.11
CA GLY A 18 -0.27 -11.70 8.00
C GLY A 18 0.15 -10.99 9.29
N GLY A 19 -0.32 -9.75 9.54
CA GLY A 19 0.14 -8.90 10.64
C GLY A 19 1.08 -7.77 10.21
N GLU A 20 1.45 -7.73 8.93
CA GLU A 20 2.28 -6.68 8.35
C GLU A 20 1.49 -5.40 8.04
N ILE A 21 2.21 -4.29 7.87
CA ILE A 21 1.64 -2.98 7.53
C ILE A 21 1.70 -2.73 6.02
N GLU A 22 1.05 -3.60 5.25
CA GLU A 22 0.97 -3.52 3.80
C GLU A 22 -0.46 -3.65 3.30
N ARG A 23 -0.75 -3.11 2.11
CA ARG A 23 -2.01 -3.37 1.43
C ARG A 23 -1.96 -4.76 0.79
N ASN A 24 -2.90 -5.62 1.17
CA ASN A 24 -3.18 -6.87 0.44
C ASN A 24 -3.79 -6.54 -0.95
N PRO A 25 -3.15 -6.92 -2.06
CA PRO A 25 -3.64 -6.65 -3.42
C PRO A 25 -4.93 -7.38 -3.81
N ASP A 26 -5.23 -8.51 -3.18
CA ASP A 26 -6.35 -9.37 -3.52
C ASP A 26 -7.64 -9.05 -2.76
N MET A 27 -7.57 -8.12 -1.81
CA MET A 27 -8.65 -7.81 -0.89
C MET A 27 -8.97 -6.33 -0.89
N GLU A 28 -10.21 -5.99 -0.57
CA GLU A 28 -10.54 -4.61 -0.26
C GLU A 28 -9.78 -4.16 1.00
N CYS A 29 -9.31 -2.92 0.99
CA CYS A 29 -8.54 -2.34 2.08
C CYS A 29 -9.27 -1.12 2.62
N LEU A 30 -9.77 -1.21 3.85
CA LEU A 30 -10.28 -0.04 4.58
C LEU A 30 -9.09 0.78 5.08
N VAL A 31 -8.94 1.99 4.57
CA VAL A 31 -7.96 2.98 5.02
C VAL A 31 -8.68 4.00 5.88
N GLN A 32 -8.31 4.06 7.15
CA GLN A 32 -8.77 5.11 8.06
C GLN A 32 -7.66 6.12 8.25
N SER A 33 -7.90 7.38 7.95
CA SER A 33 -6.85 8.39 7.99
C SER A 33 -7.20 9.57 8.88
N VAL A 34 -6.15 10.19 9.42
CA VAL A 34 -6.16 11.56 9.94
C VAL A 34 -5.26 12.35 9.00
N HIS A 35 -5.74 13.46 8.45
CA HIS A 35 -4.91 14.41 7.72
C HIS A 35 -5.33 15.83 8.10
N ASN A 36 -4.39 16.63 8.60
CA ASN A 36 -4.68 17.97 9.14
C ASN A 36 -5.76 17.96 10.25
N GLY A 37 -5.81 16.88 11.03
CA GLY A 37 -6.82 16.70 12.08
C GLY A 37 -8.20 16.27 11.58
N GLU A 38 -8.42 16.16 10.27
CA GLU A 38 -9.65 15.64 9.69
C GLU A 38 -9.59 14.12 9.56
N LEU A 39 -10.66 13.45 9.99
CA LEU A 39 -10.80 12.01 9.86
C LEU A 39 -11.47 11.65 8.54
N SER A 40 -10.93 10.67 7.83
CA SER A 40 -11.57 10.08 6.66
C SER A 40 -11.48 8.56 6.68
N ASN A 41 -12.42 7.91 5.99
CA ASN A 41 -12.38 6.48 5.71
C ASN A 41 -12.57 6.27 4.21
N GLU A 42 -11.69 5.50 3.59
CA GLU A 42 -11.78 5.12 2.18
C GLU A 42 -11.66 3.60 2.06
N THR A 43 -12.55 2.97 1.28
CA THR A 43 -12.41 1.56 0.91
C THR A 43 -11.70 1.47 -0.44
N TRP A 44 -10.48 0.97 -0.43
CA TRP A 44 -9.67 0.75 -1.62
C TRP A 44 -10.02 -0.62 -2.21
N PRO A 45 -10.38 -0.71 -3.49
CA PRO A 45 -10.79 -1.98 -4.09
C PRO A 45 -9.61 -2.96 -4.20
N PRO A 46 -9.85 -4.27 -4.33
CA PRO A 46 -8.83 -5.21 -4.74
C PRO A 46 -8.18 -4.79 -6.07
N LEU A 47 -6.87 -4.98 -6.19
CA LEU A 47 -6.12 -4.82 -7.44
C LEU A 47 -6.33 -6.02 -8.36
N PHE A 48 -6.55 -7.20 -7.80
CA PHE A 48 -6.78 -8.43 -8.56
C PHE A 48 -8.17 -9.02 -8.34
N LYS A 49 -8.70 -9.70 -9.38
CA LYS A 49 -10.01 -10.38 -9.32
C LYS A 49 -9.95 -11.73 -8.61
N LYS A 50 -8.77 -12.34 -8.54
CA LYS A 50 -8.53 -13.66 -7.96
C LYS A 50 -7.47 -13.52 -6.89
N ARG A 51 -7.54 -14.41 -5.90
CA ARG A 51 -6.52 -14.48 -4.86
C ARG A 51 -5.31 -15.26 -5.38
N HIS A 52 -4.14 -14.75 -5.06
CA HIS A 52 -2.87 -15.42 -5.23
C HIS A 52 -2.73 -16.53 -4.18
N VAL A 53 -1.93 -17.54 -4.51
CA VAL A 53 -1.54 -18.58 -3.56
C VAL A 53 -0.40 -18.02 -2.73
N LYS A 54 -0.56 -18.02 -1.42
CA LYS A 54 0.52 -17.58 -0.53
C LYS A 54 1.61 -18.62 -0.49
N GLU A 55 2.85 -18.16 -0.55
CA GLU A 55 3.99 -18.99 -0.23
C GLU A 55 3.97 -19.34 1.26
N GLU A 56 4.31 -20.58 1.61
CA GLU A 56 4.37 -21.02 3.01
C GLU A 56 5.55 -20.39 3.77
N VAL A 57 6.58 -19.95 3.05
CA VAL A 57 7.81 -19.37 3.59
C VAL A 57 8.11 -18.09 2.85
N LEU A 58 8.25 -16.99 3.59
CA LEU A 58 8.69 -15.71 3.04
C LEU A 58 10.20 -15.59 3.23
N GLU A 59 10.93 -15.61 2.12
CA GLU A 59 12.39 -15.44 2.10
C GLU A 59 12.74 -13.96 1.88
N PRO A 60 13.34 -13.25 2.85
CA PRO A 60 13.62 -11.82 2.73
C PRO A 60 14.51 -11.46 1.53
N GLN A 61 15.40 -12.36 1.10
CA GLN A 61 16.20 -12.19 -0.10
C GLN A 61 15.35 -12.03 -1.37
N GLY A 62 14.18 -12.66 -1.44
CA GLY A 62 13.24 -12.55 -2.56
C GLY A 62 12.73 -11.12 -2.76
N LEU A 63 12.59 -10.34 -1.68
CA LEU A 63 12.15 -8.95 -1.76
C LEU A 63 13.15 -8.08 -2.53
N LEU A 64 14.45 -8.31 -2.31
CA LEU A 64 15.50 -7.58 -3.04
C LEU A 64 15.51 -7.94 -4.53
N THR A 65 15.29 -9.22 -4.86
CA THR A 65 15.28 -9.66 -6.26
C THR A 65 14.09 -9.09 -7.03
N VAL A 66 12.92 -8.97 -6.40
CA VAL A 66 11.74 -8.28 -6.99
C VAL A 66 12.03 -6.79 -7.17
N PHE A 67 12.63 -6.16 -6.15
CA PHE A 67 12.97 -4.74 -6.22
C PHE A 67 13.99 -4.44 -7.33
N CYS A 68 14.96 -5.31 -7.58
CA CYS A 68 16.04 -5.09 -8.55
C CYS A 68 15.71 -5.54 -10.00
N PHE A 69 14.45 -5.88 -10.32
CA PHE A 69 14.03 -6.45 -11.61
C PHE A 69 14.64 -7.82 -11.94
N GLU A 70 15.11 -8.58 -10.94
CA GLU A 70 15.65 -9.92 -11.17
C GLU A 70 14.54 -10.97 -11.28
N ILE A 71 13.41 -10.74 -10.60
CA ILE A 71 12.22 -11.60 -10.63
C ILE A 71 10.98 -10.71 -10.82
N GLU A 72 10.08 -11.15 -11.70
CA GLU A 72 8.74 -10.59 -11.81
C GLU A 72 7.80 -11.33 -10.85
N ASP A 73 7.21 -10.57 -9.92
CA ASP A 73 6.17 -11.05 -9.01
C ASP A 73 5.07 -9.99 -8.96
N GLU A 74 3.96 -10.27 -9.65
CA GLU A 74 2.85 -9.31 -9.77
C GLU A 74 2.21 -8.99 -8.41
N PHE A 75 2.21 -9.96 -7.49
CA PHE A 75 1.61 -9.78 -6.17
C PHE A 75 2.51 -8.91 -5.30
N ALA A 76 3.80 -9.22 -5.22
CA ALA A 76 4.76 -8.45 -4.45
C ALA A 76 4.86 -7.01 -4.96
N GLU A 77 4.92 -6.82 -6.28
CA GLU A 77 4.89 -5.49 -6.89
C GLU A 77 3.61 -4.74 -6.52
N ALA A 78 2.44 -5.36 -6.68
CA ALA A 78 1.17 -4.72 -6.36
C ALA A 78 1.03 -4.37 -4.87
N ALA A 79 1.60 -5.16 -3.97
CA ALA A 79 1.65 -4.88 -2.54
C ALA A 79 2.50 -3.65 -2.24
N VAL A 80 3.70 -3.55 -2.83
CA VAL A 80 4.58 -2.38 -2.68
C VAL A 80 3.92 -1.13 -3.27
N VAL A 81 3.47 -1.19 -4.52
CA VAL A 81 2.84 -0.06 -5.22
C VAL A 81 1.58 0.38 -4.51
N GLY A 82 0.70 -0.57 -4.14
CA GLY A 82 -0.55 -0.30 -3.45
C GLY A 82 -0.35 0.31 -2.06
N THR A 83 0.71 -0.08 -1.33
CA THR A 83 1.06 0.50 -0.03
C THR A 83 1.64 1.91 -0.19
N ALA A 84 2.52 2.11 -1.17
CA ALA A 84 3.05 3.44 -1.49
C ALA A 84 1.95 4.42 -1.92
N ALA A 85 0.94 3.95 -2.66
CA ALA A 85 -0.22 4.75 -3.05
C ALA A 85 -0.98 5.29 -1.83
N ILE A 86 -1.19 4.48 -0.79
CA ILE A 86 -1.84 4.93 0.45
C ILE A 86 -1.00 6.03 1.13
N ALA A 87 0.33 5.89 1.15
CA ALA A 87 1.22 6.91 1.69
C ALA A 87 1.14 8.22 0.87
N LEU A 88 1.14 8.15 -0.46
CA LEU A 88 0.99 9.32 -1.34
C LEU A 88 -0.34 10.04 -1.11
N LYS A 89 -1.43 9.28 -0.98
CA LYS A 89 -2.76 9.79 -0.66
C LYS A 89 -2.76 10.50 0.70
N LEU A 90 -2.20 9.86 1.73
CA LEU A 90 -2.08 10.43 3.08
C LEU A 90 -1.25 11.73 3.09
N MET A 91 -0.22 11.82 2.27
CA MET A 91 0.63 13.02 2.15
C MET A 91 -0.02 14.14 1.32
N GLY A 92 -1.25 13.95 0.83
CA GLY A 92 -1.95 14.90 -0.02
C GLY A 92 -1.30 15.08 -1.40
N LYS A 93 -0.51 14.09 -1.85
CA LYS A 93 0.14 14.12 -3.18
C LYS A 93 -0.82 13.77 -4.32
N ALA A 94 -1.92 13.08 -4.01
CA ALA A 94 -2.95 12.65 -4.94
C ALA A 94 -4.36 12.95 -4.40
N VAL A 95 -5.27 13.37 -5.29
CA VAL A 95 -6.65 13.71 -4.95
C VAL A 95 -7.64 12.57 -5.17
N SER A 96 -7.23 11.46 -5.81
CA SER A 96 -8.01 10.20 -5.87
C SER A 96 -7.16 8.96 -5.55
N ILE A 97 -7.82 7.81 -5.35
CA ILE A 97 -7.15 6.50 -5.21
C ILE A 97 -6.41 6.15 -6.50
N ASP A 98 -7.06 6.32 -7.65
CA ASP A 98 -6.49 5.98 -8.96
C ASP A 98 -5.25 6.82 -9.27
N GLU A 99 -5.28 8.12 -8.96
CA GLU A 99 -4.11 8.99 -9.12
C GLU A 99 -2.97 8.57 -8.20
N ALA A 100 -3.26 8.23 -6.94
CA ALA A 100 -2.25 7.76 -6.01
C ALA A 100 -1.61 6.45 -6.48
N GLN A 101 -2.42 5.53 -7.01
CA GLN A 101 -1.98 4.26 -7.56
C GLN A 101 -1.08 4.48 -8.79
N GLU A 102 -1.47 5.38 -9.68
CA GLU A 102 -0.71 5.73 -10.88
C GLU A 102 0.64 6.36 -10.54
N MET A 103 0.66 7.32 -9.60
CA MET A 103 1.90 7.93 -9.12
C MET A 103 2.84 6.90 -8.48
N ALA A 104 2.31 6.00 -7.64
CA ALA A 104 3.10 4.94 -7.05
C ALA A 104 3.68 3.98 -8.10
N ARG A 105 2.90 3.65 -9.13
CA ARG A 105 3.34 2.82 -10.25
C ARG A 105 4.49 3.49 -11.01
N GLN A 106 4.38 4.78 -11.29
CA GLN A 106 5.46 5.55 -11.92
C GLN A 106 6.73 5.57 -11.06
N MET A 107 6.60 5.72 -9.74
CA MET A 107 7.75 5.62 -8.83
C MET A 107 8.40 4.24 -8.86
N TRP A 108 7.59 3.18 -8.91
CA TRP A 108 8.09 1.81 -9.03
C TRP A 108 8.81 1.57 -10.35
N GLU A 109 8.24 1.99 -11.48
CA GLU A 109 8.87 1.86 -12.80
C GLU A 109 10.22 2.59 -12.89
N ASN A 110 10.37 3.70 -12.16
CA ASN A 110 11.59 4.50 -12.11
C ASN A 110 12.46 4.24 -10.87
N ARG A 111 12.23 3.14 -10.13
CA ARG A 111 12.84 2.92 -8.80
C ARG A 111 14.37 2.74 -8.78
N LEU A 112 14.96 2.42 -9.94
CA LEU A 112 16.41 2.28 -10.10
C LEU A 112 17.04 3.39 -10.97
N SER A 113 16.27 4.44 -11.29
CA SER A 113 16.76 5.58 -12.08
C SER A 113 17.66 6.54 -11.28
#